data_AF-A0A7X8XLF8-F1
#
_entry.id   AF-A0A7X8XLF8-F1
#
_cell.length_a   1.000
_cell.length_b   1.000
_cell.length_c   1.000
_cell.angle_alpha   90.00
_cell.angle_beta   90.00
_cell.angle_gamma   90.00
#
_symmetry.space_group_name_H-M   'P 1'
#
loop_
_entity.id
_entity.type
_entity.pdbx_description
1 polymer ?
#
loop_
_entity_poly.entity_id
_entity_poly.type
_entity_poly.pdbx_seq_one_letter_code
_entity_poly.pdbx_strand_id
1 'polypeptide(L)'
;MNPEANGERVLIVDDDTAMVTLIRGWVETLGLTTDSAANGAEALEVARRFLPDLIIMDAMMPVMGGFEALAALKKDPLLQDIPVLFLTVRDDVQDIVAALDMGASNYLRKPFKPQEFLARLKSILRQKRDYDLIRREADEAKCERDHLASWLDQLSAGVMRLDASGRVLSWRGPVLSADELRGRPATEILECQGAIPWQEETLYDGPAFVLEGSSRLQTRALGRPVQGGYELLLIPS
;
A
#
# COMPACT_ATOMS: atom_id res chain seq x y z
N MET A 1 9.55 3.81 29.97
CA MET A 1 8.93 2.61 29.37
C MET A 1 8.31 3.07 28.06
N ASN A 2 8.87 2.63 26.93
CA ASN A 2 8.46 3.12 25.61
C ASN A 2 7.18 2.38 25.15
N PRO A 3 6.09 3.06 24.78
CA PRO A 3 4.82 2.42 24.38
C PRO A 3 4.85 1.72 23.00
N GLU A 4 5.99 1.67 22.31
CA GLU A 4 6.10 1.20 20.92
C GLU A 4 6.70 -0.20 20.75
N ALA A 5 7.07 -0.89 21.83
CA ALA A 5 7.66 -2.23 21.74
C ALA A 5 6.59 -3.34 21.74
N ASN A 6 5.69 -3.35 20.76
CA ASN A 6 4.94 -4.57 20.49
C ASN A 6 5.80 -5.43 19.56
N GLY A 7 6.53 -6.40 20.12
CA GLY A 7 7.37 -7.30 19.34
C GLY A 7 6.57 -8.05 18.27
N GLU A 8 7.22 -8.46 17.18
CA GLU A 8 6.54 -9.19 16.10
C GLU A 8 5.85 -10.45 16.66
N ARG A 9 4.67 -10.73 16.12
CA ARG A 9 3.74 -11.76 16.58
C ARG A 9 3.77 -12.94 15.63
N VAL A 10 3.93 -14.15 16.16
CA VAL A 10 3.98 -15.38 15.37
C VAL A 10 2.88 -16.33 15.82
N LEU A 11 2.02 -16.74 14.89
CA LEU A 11 1.00 -17.76 15.15
C LEU A 11 1.54 -19.13 14.71
N ILE A 12 1.53 -20.10 15.62
CA ILE A 12 1.98 -21.47 15.37
C ILE A 12 0.76 -22.37 15.23
N VAL A 13 0.61 -23.03 14.09
CA VAL A 13 -0.55 -23.87 13.77
C VAL A 13 -0.08 -25.28 13.47
N ASP A 14 -0.30 -26.20 14.42
CA ASP A 14 0.06 -27.61 14.32
C ASP A 14 -0.79 -28.39 15.34
N ASP A 15 -1.33 -29.55 14.98
CA ASP A 15 -2.11 -30.39 15.89
C ASP A 15 -1.21 -31.18 16.86
N ASP A 16 0.09 -31.30 16.56
CA ASP A 16 1.09 -31.86 17.45
C ASP A 16 1.55 -30.82 18.48
N THR A 17 1.01 -30.92 19.70
CA THR A 17 1.37 -30.06 20.85
C THR A 17 2.87 -30.06 21.19
N ALA A 18 3.60 -31.16 20.92
CA ALA A 18 5.03 -31.21 21.16
C ALA A 18 5.78 -30.36 20.14
N MET A 19 5.36 -30.40 18.87
CA MET A 19 5.90 -29.53 17.81
C MET A 19 5.61 -28.06 18.10
N VAL A 20 4.38 -27.72 18.53
CA VAL A 20 4.01 -26.36 18.94
C VAL A 20 4.92 -25.87 20.05
N THR A 21 5.14 -26.68 21.09
CA THR A 21 6.00 -26.32 22.24
C THR A 21 7.46 -26.12 21.81
N LEU A 22 7.96 -26.98 20.94
CA LEU A 22 9.33 -26.89 20.42
C LEU A 22 9.55 -25.61 19.61
N ILE A 23 8.66 -25.34 18.65
CA ILE A 23 8.73 -24.15 17.79
C ILE A 23 8.59 -22.89 18.63
N ARG A 24 7.64 -22.87 19.57
CA ARG A 24 7.42 -21.75 20.50
C ARG A 24 8.71 -21.41 21.22
N GLY A 25 9.38 -22.40 21.82
CA GLY A 25 10.64 -22.20 22.51
C GLY A 25 11.71 -21.58 21.62
N TRP A 26 11.80 -21.96 20.35
CA TRP A 26 12.74 -21.35 19.40
C TRP A 26 12.37 -19.91 19.03
N VAL A 27 11.09 -19.66 18.74
CA VAL A 27 10.60 -18.33 18.36
C VAL A 27 10.76 -17.32 19.50
N GLU A 28 10.47 -17.73 20.74
CA GLU A 28 10.60 -16.89 21.92
C GLU A 28 12.06 -16.53 22.23
N THR A 29 13.06 -17.32 21.80
CA THR A 29 14.48 -16.93 21.90
C THR A 29 14.82 -15.66 21.12
N LEU A 30 13.97 -15.28 20.16
CA LEU A 30 14.10 -14.06 19.38
C LEU A 30 13.37 -12.86 20.00
N GLY A 31 12.73 -13.03 21.16
CA GLY A 31 11.92 -11.99 21.81
C GLY A 31 10.56 -11.75 21.15
N LEU A 32 10.09 -12.70 20.34
CA LEU A 32 8.82 -12.62 19.61
C LEU A 32 7.66 -13.14 20.45
N THR A 33 6.47 -12.57 20.25
CA THR A 33 5.25 -13.02 20.95
C THR A 33 4.58 -14.12 20.15
N THR A 34 4.07 -15.16 20.83
CA THR A 34 3.49 -16.33 20.16
C THR A 34 2.09 -16.67 20.64
N ASP A 35 1.19 -17.01 19.71
CA ASP A 35 -0.08 -17.70 19.99
C ASP A 35 -0.10 -19.01 19.17
N SER A 36 -1.03 -19.92 19.48
CA SER A 36 -1.15 -21.19 18.77
C SER A 36 -2.57 -21.61 18.46
N ALA A 37 -2.73 -22.44 17.45
CA ALA A 37 -3.97 -23.11 17.07
C ALA A 37 -3.70 -24.57 16.69
N ALA A 38 -4.68 -25.45 16.91
CA ALA A 38 -4.53 -26.89 16.67
C ALA A 38 -5.08 -27.35 15.30
N ASN A 39 -5.70 -26.46 14.52
CA ASN A 39 -6.20 -26.75 13.18
C ASN A 39 -6.43 -25.45 12.38
N GLY A 40 -6.76 -25.59 11.10
CA GLY A 40 -6.98 -24.46 10.20
C GLY A 40 -8.16 -23.55 10.58
N ALA A 41 -9.24 -24.08 11.14
CA ALA A 41 -10.40 -23.28 11.51
C ALA A 41 -10.09 -22.41 12.74
N GLU A 42 -9.48 -23.00 13.77
CA GLU A 42 -8.99 -22.27 14.93
C GLU A 42 -7.93 -21.24 14.51
N ALA A 43 -7.04 -21.58 13.57
CA ALA A 43 -6.03 -20.65 13.09
C ALA A 43 -6.64 -19.35 12.53
N LEU A 44 -7.77 -19.42 11.82
CA LEU A 44 -8.48 -18.24 11.31
C LEU A 44 -9.03 -17.38 12.46
N GLU A 45 -9.62 -18.00 13.47
CA GLU A 45 -10.14 -17.29 14.64
C GLU A 45 -9.02 -16.61 15.43
N VAL A 46 -7.93 -17.34 15.68
CA VAL A 46 -6.76 -16.81 16.37
C VAL A 46 -6.10 -15.70 15.56
N ALA A 47 -5.95 -15.87 14.24
CA ALA A 47 -5.33 -14.87 13.38
C ALA A 47 -6.10 -13.54 13.39
N ARG A 48 -7.44 -13.54 13.46
CA ARG A 48 -8.25 -12.31 13.54
C ARG A 48 -8.06 -11.54 14.84
N ARG A 49 -7.95 -12.24 15.97
CA ARG A 49 -7.75 -11.59 17.28
C ARG A 49 -6.29 -11.21 17.53
N PHE A 50 -5.36 -12.06 17.08
CA PHE A 50 -3.94 -11.95 17.38
C PHE A 50 -3.18 -11.12 16.34
N LEU A 51 -3.70 -11.00 15.11
CA LEU A 51 -3.10 -10.27 13.99
C LEU A 51 -1.59 -10.56 13.83
N PRO A 52 -1.20 -11.83 13.63
CA PRO A 52 0.21 -12.20 13.56
C PRO A 52 0.93 -11.54 12.37
N ASP A 53 2.21 -11.27 12.56
CA ASP A 53 3.13 -10.82 11.50
C ASP A 53 3.62 -12.00 10.65
N LEU A 54 3.52 -13.23 11.17
CA LEU A 54 3.84 -14.46 10.46
C LEU A 54 3.02 -15.64 11.01
N ILE A 55 2.56 -16.51 10.12
CA ILE A 55 1.92 -17.78 10.50
C ILE A 55 2.84 -18.93 10.11
N ILE A 56 3.15 -19.80 11.07
CA ILE A 56 3.80 -21.09 10.85
C ILE A 56 2.69 -22.13 10.83
N MET A 57 2.57 -22.90 9.76
CA MET A 57 1.42 -23.77 9.56
C MET A 57 1.84 -25.16 9.13
N ASP A 58 1.37 -26.19 9.82
CA ASP A 58 1.45 -27.54 9.31
C ASP A 58 0.51 -27.74 8.12
N ALA A 59 0.95 -28.53 7.14
CA ALA A 59 0.17 -28.77 5.95
C ALA A 59 -1.06 -29.66 6.21
N MET A 60 -0.97 -30.61 7.14
CA MET A 60 -1.92 -31.72 7.32
C MET A 60 -2.44 -31.76 8.76
N MET A 61 -3.64 -31.22 8.97
CA MET A 61 -4.28 -31.17 10.29
C MET A 61 -5.71 -31.71 10.23
N PRO A 62 -6.28 -32.18 11.35
CA PRO A 62 -7.69 -32.52 11.43
C PRO A 62 -8.59 -31.29 11.24
N VAL A 63 -9.87 -31.52 10.95
CA VAL A 63 -10.93 -30.51 10.77
C VAL A 63 -10.76 -29.63 9.53
N MET A 64 -9.67 -28.88 9.44
CA MET A 64 -9.31 -28.03 8.30
C MET A 64 -7.79 -28.08 8.11
N GLY A 65 -7.37 -28.50 6.92
CA GLY A 65 -5.95 -28.61 6.56
C GLY A 65 -5.28 -27.26 6.35
N GLY A 66 -3.95 -27.23 6.34
CA GLY A 66 -3.19 -26.00 6.19
C GLY A 66 -3.42 -25.28 4.85
N PHE A 67 -3.57 -26.04 3.76
CA PHE A 67 -3.86 -25.45 2.44
C PHE A 67 -5.26 -24.80 2.38
N GLU A 68 -6.26 -25.43 3.00
CA GLU A 68 -7.61 -24.87 3.11
C GLU A 68 -7.62 -23.60 3.95
N ALA A 69 -6.88 -23.61 5.07
CA ALA A 69 -6.69 -22.45 5.92
C ALA A 69 -5.98 -21.31 5.17
N LEU A 70 -4.92 -21.60 4.39
CA LEU A 70 -4.27 -20.60 3.54
C LEU A 70 -5.26 -19.97 2.56
N ALA A 71 -6.06 -20.78 1.87
CA ALA A 71 -7.06 -20.26 0.93
C ALA A 71 -8.09 -19.35 1.62
N ALA A 72 -8.47 -19.66 2.86
CA ALA A 72 -9.36 -18.82 3.66
C ALA A 72 -8.66 -17.53 4.14
N LEU A 73 -7.40 -17.61 4.59
CA LEU A 73 -6.59 -16.45 4.97
C LEU A 73 -6.46 -15.46 3.82
N LYS A 74 -6.17 -15.94 2.60
CA LYS A 74 -6.02 -15.10 1.40
C LYS A 74 -7.32 -14.46 0.92
N LYS A 75 -8.48 -14.94 1.37
CA LYS A 75 -9.79 -14.32 1.08
C LYS A 75 -10.23 -13.31 2.14
N ASP A 76 -9.56 -13.25 3.28
CA ASP A 76 -9.89 -12.33 4.37
C ASP A 76 -9.06 -11.04 4.23
N PRO A 77 -9.67 -9.86 3.99
CA PRO A 77 -8.94 -8.61 3.79
C PRO A 77 -8.02 -8.21 4.96
N LEU A 78 -8.30 -8.69 6.18
CA LEU A 78 -7.47 -8.43 7.36
C LEU A 78 -6.26 -9.35 7.45
N LEU A 79 -6.30 -10.53 6.80
CA LEU A 79 -5.30 -11.59 6.97
C LEU A 79 -4.55 -11.94 5.68
N GLN A 80 -5.04 -11.50 4.53
CA GLN A 80 -4.53 -11.88 3.21
C GLN A 80 -3.04 -11.57 3.01
N ASP A 81 -2.55 -10.51 3.65
CA ASP A 81 -1.16 -10.05 3.53
C ASP A 81 -0.23 -10.69 4.57
N ILE A 82 -0.76 -11.52 5.47
CA ILE A 82 0.05 -12.23 6.46
C ILE A 82 0.80 -13.36 5.74
N PRO A 83 2.13 -13.42 5.88
CA PRO A 83 2.94 -14.46 5.28
C PRO A 83 2.76 -15.79 6.02
N VAL A 84 2.75 -16.88 5.26
CA VAL A 84 2.62 -18.25 5.79
C VAL A 84 3.88 -19.05 5.45
N LEU A 85 4.52 -19.60 6.49
CA LEU A 85 5.60 -20.58 6.41
C LEU A 85 5.01 -21.97 6.65
N PHE A 86 4.93 -22.78 5.60
CA PHE A 86 4.47 -24.16 5.75
C PHE A 86 5.55 -25.06 6.34
N LEU A 87 5.15 -25.94 7.24
CA LEU A 87 5.92 -27.08 7.68
C LEU A 87 5.31 -28.33 7.05
N THR A 88 6.12 -29.12 6.34
CA THR A 88 5.61 -30.27 5.58
C THR A 88 6.49 -31.50 5.73
N VAL A 89 5.87 -32.68 5.81
CA VAL A 89 6.53 -33.99 5.69
C VAL A 89 6.57 -34.51 4.24
N ARG A 90 5.86 -33.86 3.30
CA ARG A 90 5.76 -34.33 1.91
C ARG A 90 7.00 -33.90 1.12
N ASP A 91 7.55 -34.84 0.35
CA ASP A 91 8.66 -34.64 -0.60
C ASP A 91 8.16 -34.34 -2.03
N ASP A 92 6.84 -34.28 -2.26
CA ASP A 92 6.31 -34.05 -3.61
C ASP A 92 6.41 -32.57 -3.98
N VAL A 93 7.20 -32.30 -5.03
CA VAL A 93 7.37 -30.98 -5.63
C VAL A 93 6.02 -30.36 -6.00
N GLN A 94 5.02 -31.17 -6.35
CA GLN A 94 3.69 -30.68 -6.70
C GLN A 94 2.98 -29.97 -5.54
N ASP A 95 3.10 -30.47 -4.32
CA ASP A 95 2.49 -29.86 -3.13
C ASP A 95 3.16 -28.54 -2.77
N ILE A 96 4.48 -28.47 -2.95
CA ILE A 96 5.28 -27.26 -2.74
C ILE A 96 4.86 -26.18 -3.75
N VAL A 97 4.78 -26.55 -5.03
CA VAL A 97 4.36 -25.64 -6.09
C VAL A 97 2.94 -25.14 -5.85
N ALA A 98 2.02 -26.05 -5.49
CA ALA A 98 0.65 -25.68 -5.16
C ALA A 98 0.58 -24.69 -3.98
N ALA A 99 1.35 -24.90 -2.91
CA ALA A 99 1.40 -23.95 -1.79
C ALA A 99 1.88 -22.55 -2.23
N LEU A 100 2.94 -22.49 -3.03
CA LEU A 100 3.50 -21.24 -3.52
C LEU A 100 2.52 -20.53 -4.46
N ASP A 101 1.87 -21.27 -5.36
CA ASP A 101 0.86 -20.74 -6.29
C ASP A 101 -0.38 -20.21 -5.54
N MET A 102 -0.71 -20.79 -4.39
CA MET A 102 -1.76 -20.32 -3.49
C MET A 102 -1.35 -19.11 -2.63
N GLY A 103 -0.12 -18.63 -2.74
CA GLY A 103 0.37 -17.46 -2.02
C GLY A 103 1.05 -17.75 -0.68
N ALA A 104 1.54 -18.99 -0.47
CA ALA A 104 2.46 -19.26 0.63
C ALA A 104 3.77 -18.48 0.44
N SER A 105 4.33 -17.99 1.53
CA SER A 105 5.58 -17.22 1.47
C SER A 105 6.80 -18.12 1.42
N ASN A 106 6.72 -19.30 2.04
CA ASN A 106 7.80 -20.27 2.06
C ASN A 106 7.31 -21.65 2.55
N TYR A 107 8.18 -22.64 2.44
CA TYR A 107 7.99 -23.96 3.04
C TYR A 107 9.27 -24.45 3.69
N LEU A 108 9.14 -25.33 4.67
CA LEU A 108 10.22 -26.00 5.37
C LEU A 108 9.87 -27.47 5.61
N ARG A 109 10.80 -28.34 5.25
CA ARG A 109 10.58 -29.79 5.30
C ARG A 109 10.94 -30.38 6.66
N LYS A 110 10.03 -31.16 7.25
CA LYS A 110 10.25 -31.99 8.44
C LYS A 110 11.07 -33.25 8.08
N PRO A 111 12.09 -33.66 8.86
CA PRO A 111 12.66 -32.94 10.01
C PRO A 111 13.59 -31.80 9.57
N PHE A 112 13.49 -30.65 10.24
CA PHE A 112 14.33 -29.47 10.01
C PHE A 112 15.21 -29.17 11.23
N LYS A 113 16.32 -28.47 10.99
CA LYS A 113 17.19 -27.99 12.07
C LYS A 113 16.71 -26.64 12.59
N PRO A 114 16.87 -26.33 13.89
CA PRO A 114 16.48 -25.03 14.46
C PRO A 114 17.11 -23.84 13.71
N GLN A 115 18.36 -23.98 13.28
CA GLN A 115 19.09 -22.93 12.56
C GLN A 115 18.45 -22.59 11.21
N GLU A 116 18.00 -23.61 10.47
CA GLU A 116 17.32 -23.39 9.18
C GLU A 116 15.96 -22.73 9.38
N PHE A 117 15.18 -23.23 10.35
CA PHE A 117 13.90 -22.67 10.71
C PHE A 117 14.02 -21.18 11.09
N LEU A 118 14.94 -20.84 12.01
CA LEU A 118 15.14 -19.47 12.46
C LEU A 118 15.65 -18.55 11.34
N ALA A 119 16.47 -19.07 10.42
CA ALA A 119 16.91 -18.30 9.26
C ALA A 119 15.75 -17.95 8.32
N ARG A 120 14.86 -18.91 8.03
CA ARG A 120 13.66 -18.67 7.21
C ARG A 120 12.70 -17.70 7.88
N LEU A 121 12.41 -17.92 9.16
CA LEU A 121 11.53 -17.05 9.95
C LEU A 121 12.01 -15.59 9.95
N LYS A 122 13.30 -15.35 10.23
CA LYS A 122 13.89 -14.00 10.19
C LYS A 122 13.81 -13.36 8.81
N SER A 123 14.02 -14.14 7.75
CA SER A 123 13.94 -13.63 6.38
C SER A 123 12.52 -13.17 6.03
N ILE A 124 11.51 -13.96 6.39
CA ILE A 124 10.11 -13.66 6.10
C ILE A 124 9.64 -12.45 6.92
N LEU A 125 9.95 -12.40 8.21
CA LEU A 125 9.61 -11.26 9.07
C LEU A 125 10.22 -9.95 8.55
N ARG A 126 11.49 -9.98 8.14
CA ARG A 126 12.13 -8.80 7.51
C ARG A 126 11.36 -8.35 6.26
N GLN A 127 11.02 -9.28 5.37
CA GLN A 127 10.25 -8.97 4.17
C GLN A 127 8.87 -8.39 4.50
N LYS A 128 8.17 -8.93 5.51
CA LYS A 128 6.88 -8.43 5.96
C LYS A 128 6.99 -7.00 6.48
N ARG A 129 7.99 -6.72 7.31
CA ARG A 129 8.24 -5.39 7.85
C ARG A 129 8.52 -4.37 6.76
N ASP A 130 9.34 -4.73 5.77
CA ASP A 130 9.65 -3.85 4.65
C ASP A 130 8.40 -3.57 3.79
N TYR A 131 7.57 -4.60 3.56
CA TYR A 131 6.28 -4.46 2.87
C TYR A 131 5.29 -3.56 3.63
N ASP A 132 5.17 -3.74 4.95
CA ASP A 132 4.28 -2.94 5.79
C ASP A 132 4.71 -1.48 5.85
N LEU A 133 6.01 -1.20 5.86
CA LEU A 133 6.54 0.16 5.83
C LEU A 133 6.12 0.86 4.54
N ILE A 134 6.40 0.24 3.38
CA ILE A 134 6.05 0.79 2.07
C ILE A 134 4.54 1.03 1.98
N ARG A 135 3.74 0.08 2.48
CA ARG A 135 2.28 0.20 2.47
C ARG A 135 1.79 1.36 3.33
N ARG A 136 2.35 1.54 4.54
CA ARG A 136 2.01 2.67 5.42
C ARG A 136 2.35 4.00 4.76
N GLU A 137 3.55 4.12 4.19
CA GLU A 137 3.96 5.33 3.46
C GLU A 137 3.02 5.63 2.29
N ALA A 138 2.60 4.60 1.54
CA ALA A 138 1.65 4.76 0.44
C ALA A 138 0.26 5.19 0.93
N ASP A 139 -0.23 4.61 2.02
CA ASP A 139 -1.53 4.95 2.62
C ASP A 139 -1.52 6.38 3.20
N GLU A 140 -0.42 6.78 3.85
CA GLU A 140 -0.21 8.15 4.35
C GLU A 140 -0.17 9.17 3.21
N ALA A 141 0.64 8.91 2.18
CA ALA A 141 0.73 9.80 1.01
C ALA A 141 -0.62 9.92 0.28
N LYS A 142 -1.38 8.82 0.22
CA LYS A 142 -2.74 8.83 -0.33
C LYS A 142 -3.67 9.69 0.53
N CYS A 143 -3.64 9.53 1.84
CA CYS A 143 -4.46 10.31 2.77
C CYS A 143 -4.16 11.81 2.66
N GLU A 144 -2.88 12.19 2.62
CA GLU A 144 -2.46 13.58 2.44
C GLU A 144 -2.94 14.15 1.11
N ARG A 145 -2.76 13.40 0.02
CA ARG A 145 -3.24 13.81 -1.31
C ARG A 145 -4.76 13.98 -1.34
N ASP A 146 -5.51 13.06 -0.74
CA ASP A 146 -6.97 13.10 -0.70
C ASP A 146 -7.45 14.27 0.20
N HIS A 147 -6.72 14.58 1.27
CA HIS A 147 -6.96 15.77 2.11
C HIS A 147 -6.75 17.08 1.34
N LEU A 148 -5.62 17.21 0.63
CA LEU A 148 -5.34 18.39 -0.21
C LEU A 148 -6.38 18.55 -1.31
N ALA A 149 -6.81 17.45 -1.95
CA ALA A 149 -7.88 17.48 -2.93
C ALA A 149 -9.18 18.02 -2.34
N SER A 150 -9.56 17.58 -1.12
CA SER A 150 -10.75 18.10 -0.45
C SER A 150 -10.67 19.59 -0.11
N TRP A 151 -9.49 20.11 0.22
CA TRP A 151 -9.30 21.55 0.44
C TRP A 151 -9.44 22.35 -0.86
N LEU A 152 -8.85 21.85 -1.96
CA LEU A 152 -8.95 22.49 -3.27
C LEU A 152 -10.40 22.61 -3.74
N ASP A 153 -11.19 21.55 -3.52
CA ASP A 153 -12.62 21.55 -3.86
C ASP A 153 -13.40 22.62 -3.07
N GLN A 154 -13.08 22.82 -1.78
CA GLN A 154 -13.72 23.86 -0.95
C GLN A 154 -13.31 25.30 -1.34
N LEU A 155 -12.04 25.49 -1.73
CA LEU A 155 -11.53 26.80 -2.15
C LEU A 155 -12.04 27.23 -3.53
N SER A 156 -12.79 26.36 -4.22
CA SER A 156 -13.13 26.55 -5.64
C SER A 156 -11.89 26.79 -6.51
N ALA A 157 -10.72 26.33 -6.05
CA ALA A 157 -9.46 26.54 -6.73
C ALA A 157 -9.27 25.49 -7.83
N GLY A 158 -8.56 25.88 -8.89
CA GLY A 158 -8.26 25.03 -10.02
C GLY A 158 -6.77 24.76 -10.17
N VAL A 159 -6.37 23.52 -10.40
CA VAL A 159 -4.99 23.16 -10.76
C VAL A 159 -4.95 22.77 -12.24
N MET A 160 -4.08 23.43 -13.01
CA MET A 160 -3.83 23.18 -14.42
C MET A 160 -2.39 22.77 -14.63
N ARG A 161 -2.16 21.68 -15.36
CA ARG A 161 -0.83 21.32 -15.87
C ARG A 161 -0.78 21.50 -17.37
N LEU A 162 0.31 22.10 -17.81
CA LEU A 162 0.62 22.37 -19.21
C LEU A 162 1.86 21.58 -19.62
N ASP A 163 1.96 21.20 -20.89
CA ASP A 163 3.22 20.76 -21.49
C ASP A 163 4.14 21.94 -21.79
N ALA A 164 5.35 21.65 -22.28
CA ALA A 164 6.33 22.67 -22.68
C ALA A 164 5.86 23.59 -23.83
N SER A 165 4.79 23.23 -24.55
CA SER A 165 4.19 24.07 -25.58
C SER A 165 3.03 24.94 -25.05
N GLY A 166 2.69 24.81 -23.77
CA GLY A 166 1.58 25.52 -23.15
C GLY A 166 0.21 24.87 -23.40
N ARG A 167 0.14 23.59 -23.76
CA ARG A 167 -1.14 22.87 -23.94
C ARG A 167 -1.53 22.15 -22.67
N VAL A 168 -2.83 22.12 -22.38
CA VAL A 168 -3.38 21.50 -21.17
C VAL A 168 -3.17 19.98 -21.19
N LEU A 169 -2.37 19.48 -20.27
CA LEU A 169 -2.22 18.05 -19.99
C LEU A 169 -3.32 17.52 -19.06
N SER A 170 -3.63 18.31 -18.04
CA SER A 170 -4.68 18.01 -17.06
C SER A 170 -5.23 19.28 -16.43
N TRP A 171 -6.51 19.24 -16.09
CA TRP A 171 -7.21 20.28 -15.34
C TRP A 171 -8.05 19.63 -14.23
N ARG A 172 -8.04 20.25 -13.05
CA ARG A 172 -8.97 19.96 -11.96
C ARG A 172 -9.41 21.28 -11.37
N GLY A 173 -10.68 21.64 -11.49
CA GLY A 173 -11.25 22.84 -10.87
C GLY A 173 -12.77 22.84 -11.01
N PRO A 174 -13.46 23.78 -10.34
CA PRO A 174 -14.92 23.72 -10.19
C PRO A 174 -15.72 24.21 -11.41
N VAL A 175 -15.11 25.01 -12.30
CA VAL A 175 -15.83 25.73 -13.37
C VAL A 175 -15.89 24.96 -14.69
N LEU A 176 -14.79 24.31 -15.08
CA LEU A 176 -14.63 23.71 -16.41
C LEU A 176 -14.42 22.19 -16.31
N SER A 177 -15.01 21.42 -17.23
CA SER A 177 -14.80 19.96 -17.25
C SER A 177 -13.41 19.61 -17.79
N ALA A 178 -12.77 18.59 -17.20
CA ALA A 178 -11.40 18.21 -17.55
C ALA A 178 -11.25 17.69 -19.00
N ASP A 179 -12.29 17.04 -19.53
CA ASP A 179 -12.26 16.44 -20.87
C ASP A 179 -12.36 17.49 -21.99
N GLU A 180 -13.01 18.62 -21.74
CA GLU A 180 -13.14 19.70 -22.73
C GLU A 180 -11.86 20.52 -22.91
N LEU A 181 -10.96 20.50 -21.92
CA LEU A 181 -9.77 21.35 -21.91
C LEU A 181 -8.51 20.63 -22.39
N ARG A 182 -8.45 19.29 -22.30
CA ARG A 182 -7.23 18.54 -22.61
C ARG A 182 -6.76 18.80 -24.05
N GLY A 183 -5.47 19.11 -24.20
CA GLY A 183 -4.79 19.39 -25.47
C GLY A 183 -5.00 20.80 -26.01
N ARG A 184 -5.93 21.59 -25.44
CA ARG A 184 -6.15 22.97 -25.86
C ARG A 184 -5.00 23.88 -25.42
N PRO A 185 -4.68 24.94 -26.18
CA PRO A 185 -3.73 25.95 -25.74
C PRO A 185 -4.25 26.66 -24.48
N ALA A 186 -3.40 26.80 -23.47
CA ALA A 186 -3.76 27.50 -22.24
C ALA A 186 -4.20 28.95 -22.49
N THR A 187 -3.67 29.61 -23.52
CA THR A 187 -4.04 30.98 -23.91
C THR A 187 -5.48 31.14 -24.38
N GLU A 188 -6.17 30.05 -24.75
CA GLU A 188 -7.61 30.09 -25.06
C GLU A 188 -8.49 30.02 -23.80
N ILE A 189 -7.91 29.63 -22.67
CA ILE A 189 -8.62 29.32 -21.42
C ILE A 189 -8.22 30.32 -20.33
N LEU A 190 -6.99 30.80 -20.36
CA LEU A 190 -6.37 31.60 -19.31
C LEU A 190 -5.58 32.75 -19.93
N GLU A 191 -5.85 33.95 -19.42
CA GLU A 191 -5.09 35.15 -19.73
C GLU A 191 -4.37 35.65 -18.47
N CYS A 192 -3.06 35.48 -18.44
CA CYS A 192 -2.20 36.02 -17.40
C CYS A 192 -1.80 37.46 -17.74
N GLN A 193 -1.73 38.34 -16.73
CA GLN A 193 -1.38 39.73 -16.98
C GLN A 193 0.08 39.87 -17.44
N GLY A 194 0.28 40.32 -18.68
CA GLY A 194 1.56 40.80 -19.21
C GLY A 194 2.63 39.75 -19.50
N ALA A 195 2.32 38.45 -19.35
CA ALA A 195 3.27 37.37 -19.61
C ALA A 195 2.55 36.07 -20.00
N ILE A 196 3.30 35.15 -20.64
CA ILE A 196 2.89 33.76 -20.87
C ILE A 196 3.86 32.88 -20.07
N PRO A 197 3.55 32.56 -18.79
CA PRO A 197 4.54 32.01 -17.86
C PRO A 197 5.20 30.71 -18.31
N TRP A 198 4.45 29.88 -19.04
CA TRP A 198 4.92 28.60 -19.57
C TRP A 198 5.77 28.71 -20.85
N GLN A 199 5.89 29.88 -21.47
CA GLN A 199 6.84 30.11 -22.57
C GLN A 199 8.20 30.60 -22.07
N GLU A 200 8.20 31.35 -20.97
CA GLU A 200 9.43 31.87 -20.35
C GLU A 200 9.99 30.93 -19.27
N GLU A 201 9.24 29.88 -18.91
CA GLU A 201 9.56 28.94 -17.83
C GLU A 201 9.92 29.67 -16.52
N THR A 202 9.15 30.70 -16.17
CA THR A 202 9.36 31.53 -14.98
C THR A 202 8.31 31.27 -13.91
N LEU A 203 8.67 31.48 -12.63
CA LEU A 203 7.66 31.53 -11.55
C LEU A 203 6.69 32.67 -11.82
N TYR A 204 5.39 32.42 -11.63
CA TYR A 204 4.35 33.43 -11.81
C TYR A 204 3.52 33.56 -10.54
N ASP A 205 3.27 34.80 -10.13
CA ASP A 205 2.30 35.14 -9.09
C ASP A 205 1.64 36.46 -9.50
N GLY A 206 0.39 36.37 -9.93
CA GLY A 206 -0.30 37.55 -10.42
C GLY A 206 -1.77 37.30 -10.75
N PRO A 207 -2.51 38.37 -11.09
CA PRO A 207 -3.89 38.25 -11.54
C PRO A 207 -3.95 37.56 -12.91
N ALA A 208 -4.97 36.73 -13.10
CA ALA A 208 -5.30 36.12 -14.36
C ALA A 208 -6.82 36.10 -14.57
N PHE A 209 -7.25 35.86 -15.80
CA PHE A 209 -8.65 35.71 -16.15
C PHE A 209 -8.89 34.33 -16.77
N VAL A 210 -9.84 33.57 -16.21
CA VAL A 210 -10.36 32.37 -16.86
C VAL A 210 -11.40 32.78 -17.89
N LEU A 211 -11.21 32.33 -19.12
CA LEU A 211 -12.04 32.62 -20.28
C LEU A 211 -13.09 31.51 -20.44
N GLU A 212 -14.36 31.83 -20.22
CA GLU A 212 -15.48 30.89 -20.36
C GLU A 212 -16.53 31.48 -21.32
N GLY A 213 -16.45 31.11 -22.59
CA GLY A 213 -17.29 31.69 -23.64
C GLY A 213 -17.04 33.21 -23.78
N SER A 214 -18.04 34.02 -23.44
CA SER A 214 -17.94 35.49 -23.41
C SER A 214 -17.64 36.06 -22.01
N SER A 215 -17.57 35.20 -20.99
CA SER A 215 -17.34 35.58 -19.60
C SER A 215 -15.84 35.58 -19.27
N ARG A 216 -15.42 36.50 -18.40
CA ARG A 216 -14.08 36.56 -17.82
C ARG A 216 -14.18 36.49 -16.30
N LEU A 217 -13.68 35.40 -15.73
CA LEU A 217 -13.66 35.21 -14.29
C LEU A 217 -12.28 35.63 -13.75
N GLN A 218 -12.26 36.61 -12.85
CA GLN A 218 -11.03 37.09 -12.22
C GLN A 218 -10.52 36.05 -11.22
N THR A 219 -9.24 35.71 -11.33
CA THR A 219 -8.55 34.75 -10.46
C THR A 219 -7.16 35.29 -10.15
N ARG A 220 -6.54 34.83 -9.07
CA ARG A 220 -5.08 34.88 -8.90
C ARG A 220 -4.49 33.59 -9.46
N ALA A 221 -3.44 33.67 -10.26
CA ALA A 221 -2.70 32.52 -10.75
C ALA A 221 -1.33 32.46 -10.08
N LEU A 222 -1.02 31.31 -9.50
CA LEU A 222 0.30 30.96 -8.97
C LEU A 222 0.86 29.87 -9.86
N GLY A 223 2.00 30.12 -10.50
CA GLY A 223 2.58 29.26 -11.52
C GLY A 223 4.03 28.91 -11.25
N ARG A 224 4.44 27.70 -11.63
CA ARG A 224 5.85 27.28 -11.57
C ARG A 224 6.24 26.35 -12.71
N PRO A 225 7.51 26.38 -13.16
CA PRO A 225 8.06 25.37 -14.05
C PRO A 225 8.12 24.00 -13.37
N VAL A 226 7.87 22.94 -14.13
CA VAL A 226 8.01 21.55 -13.68
C VAL A 226 8.70 20.73 -14.78
N GLN A 227 9.18 19.54 -14.46
CA GLN A 227 9.80 18.68 -15.47
C GLN A 227 8.79 18.37 -16.60
N GLY A 228 9.12 18.79 -17.82
CA GLY A 228 8.30 18.57 -19.01
C GLY A 228 7.14 19.55 -19.22
N GLY A 229 7.07 20.66 -18.47
CA GLY A 229 6.05 21.68 -18.70
C GLY A 229 5.86 22.68 -17.55
N TYR A 230 4.62 23.05 -17.27
CA TYR A 230 4.29 24.12 -16.34
C TYR A 230 3.05 23.78 -15.50
N GLU A 231 3.02 24.20 -14.23
CA GLU A 231 1.90 23.95 -13.32
C GLU A 231 1.34 25.28 -12.79
N LEU A 232 0.02 25.43 -12.81
CA LEU A 232 -0.72 26.62 -12.39
C LEU A 232 -1.78 26.25 -11.36
N LEU A 233 -1.85 27.03 -10.28
CA LEU A 233 -2.95 27.07 -9.33
C LEU A 233 -3.73 28.37 -9.56
N LEU A 234 -5.00 28.23 -9.90
CA LEU A 234 -5.96 29.31 -10.11
C LEU A 234 -6.85 29.42 -8.87
N ILE A 235 -6.74 30.53 -8.15
CA ILE A 235 -7.50 30.82 -6.94
C ILE A 235 -8.55 31.89 -7.28
N PRO A 236 -9.86 31.55 -7.24
CA PRO A 236 -10.92 32.52 -7.46
C PRO A 236 -10.75 33.74 -6.56
N SER A 237 -11.03 34.93 -7.10
CA SER A 237 -11.04 36.18 -6.34
C SER A 237 -12.33 36.36 -5.54
#